data_AF-A0A1H9UU29-F1
#
_entry.id   AF-A0A1H9UU29-F1
#
_cell.length_a   1.000
_cell.length_b   1.000
_cell.length_c   1.000
_cell.angle_alpha   90.00
_cell.angle_beta   90.00
_cell.angle_gamma   90.00
#
_symmetry.space_group_name_H-M   'P 1'
#
loop_
_entity.id
_entity.type
_entity.pdbx_description
1 polymer ?
#
loop_
_entity_poly.entity_id
_entity_poly.type
_entity_poly.pdbx_seq_one_letter_code
_entity_poly.pdbx_strand_id
1 'polypeptide(L)'
;MSLEQLAQPVDPSFNMSNIEEDTLVVIGVDAPLGFPSAFIKLLNGGRPAVMKPAKEIDNPLAYRFTDREMYRVFGKKALSAAYDRIGNNATAAMLHTRLWQEEHEFKTYPFDDPWAEDNKIIIEVYPALVKEKRFEEVHNYLREFFPSNTASGTDAYDACICAIYAIAFGMSGKVLPSLQGPPTDRKEEVKEEGWIYYFKPN
;
A
#
# COMPACT_ATOMS: atom_id res chain seq x y z
N MET A 1 -1.44 -18.82 1.73
CA MET A 1 -0.74 -18.73 3.02
C MET A 1 -1.56 -17.79 3.88
N SER A 2 -2.03 -18.26 5.04
CA SER A 2 -2.83 -17.45 5.96
C SER A 2 -1.97 -16.37 6.62
N LEU A 3 -2.61 -15.43 7.31
CA LEU A 3 -1.91 -14.37 8.04
C LEU A 3 -1.05 -14.95 9.17
N GLU A 4 -1.54 -15.95 9.89
CA GLU A 4 -0.81 -16.64 10.97
C GLU A 4 0.45 -17.32 10.43
N GLN A 5 0.35 -17.99 9.28
CA GLN A 5 1.50 -18.64 8.65
C GLN A 5 2.58 -17.63 8.24
N LEU A 6 2.18 -16.41 7.85
CA LEU A 6 3.10 -15.32 7.53
C LEU A 6 3.76 -14.71 8.76
N ALA A 7 3.02 -14.59 9.87
CA ALA A 7 3.51 -13.99 11.10
C ALA A 7 4.36 -14.95 11.94
N GLN A 8 4.07 -16.25 11.89
CA GLN A 8 4.70 -17.28 12.73
C GLN A 8 6.25 -17.28 12.72
N PRO A 9 6.96 -17.03 11.60
CA PRO A 9 8.42 -16.93 11.61
C PRO A 9 8.98 -15.75 12.40
N VAL A 10 8.18 -14.70 12.61
CA VAL A 10 8.56 -13.48 13.34
C VAL A 10 8.05 -13.52 14.77
N ASP A 11 6.79 -13.90 14.95
CA ASP A 11 6.14 -14.08 16.25
C ASP A 11 5.34 -15.39 16.24
N PRO A 12 5.91 -16.49 16.76
CA PRO A 12 5.22 -17.78 16.84
C PRO A 12 3.97 -17.77 17.73
N SER A 13 3.81 -16.75 18.58
CA SER A 13 2.64 -16.59 19.47
C SER A 13 1.51 -15.80 18.82
N PHE A 14 1.76 -15.18 17.66
CA PHE A 14 0.77 -14.39 16.95
C PHE A 14 -0.42 -15.26 16.54
N ASN A 15 -1.60 -14.84 16.96
CA ASN A 15 -2.87 -15.40 16.52
C ASN A 15 -3.91 -14.28 16.52
N MET A 16 -4.63 -14.12 15.40
CA MET A 16 -5.70 -13.12 15.29
C MET A 16 -6.78 -13.29 16.35
N SER A 17 -7.07 -14.50 16.82
CA SER A 17 -8.07 -14.74 17.86
C SER A 17 -7.67 -14.22 19.25
N ASN A 18 -6.39 -13.87 19.45
CA ASN A 18 -5.88 -13.37 20.72
C ASN A 18 -5.88 -11.84 20.80
N ILE A 19 -6.20 -11.16 19.70
CA ILE A 19 -6.27 -9.69 19.65
C ILE A 19 -7.64 -9.26 20.21
N GLU A 20 -7.63 -8.30 21.14
CA GLU A 20 -8.86 -7.76 21.73
C GLU A 20 -9.75 -7.12 20.65
N GLU A 21 -11.08 -7.30 20.75
CA GLU A 21 -12.03 -6.85 19.71
C GLU A 21 -11.99 -5.34 19.45
N ASP A 22 -11.60 -4.53 20.44
CA ASP A 22 -11.47 -3.08 20.32
C ASP A 22 -10.09 -2.62 19.83
N THR A 23 -9.16 -3.55 19.58
CA THR A 23 -7.84 -3.24 19.03
C THR A 23 -7.93 -3.02 17.52
N LEU A 24 -7.51 -1.84 17.07
CA LEU A 24 -7.33 -1.54 15.65
C LEU A 24 -6.06 -2.24 15.12
N VAL A 25 -6.25 -3.15 14.17
CA VAL A 25 -5.18 -3.83 13.43
C VAL A 25 -5.09 -3.23 12.03
N VAL A 26 -3.92 -2.70 11.68
CA VAL A 26 -3.66 -2.16 10.34
C VAL A 26 -2.48 -2.90 9.72
N ILE A 27 -2.63 -3.37 8.48
CA ILE A 27 -1.57 -4.00 7.68
C ILE A 27 -1.18 -3.05 6.54
N GLY A 28 0.08 -2.59 6.55
CA GLY A 28 0.67 -1.86 5.42
C GLY A 28 1.33 -2.83 4.45
N VAL A 29 0.91 -2.80 3.19
CA VAL A 29 1.41 -3.71 2.13
C VAL A 29 2.28 -2.93 1.13
N ASP A 30 3.54 -3.31 0.98
CA ASP A 30 4.45 -2.81 -0.08
C ASP A 30 4.30 -3.61 -1.36
N ALA A 31 3.13 -3.47 -1.99
CA ALA A 31 2.85 -3.97 -3.33
C ALA A 31 1.57 -3.32 -3.86
N PRO A 32 1.46 -3.10 -5.18
CA PRO A 32 0.21 -2.66 -5.76
C PRO A 32 -0.93 -3.64 -5.45
N LEU A 33 -2.04 -3.13 -4.91
CA LEU A 33 -3.23 -3.90 -4.59
C LEU A 33 -4.30 -3.84 -5.70
N GLY A 34 -4.04 -3.10 -6.77
CA GLY A 34 -4.90 -3.04 -7.95
C GLY A 34 -4.11 -2.89 -9.25
N PHE A 35 -4.79 -3.12 -10.38
CA PHE A 35 -4.29 -2.82 -11.71
C PHE A 35 -4.93 -1.54 -12.24
N PRO A 36 -4.34 -0.89 -13.27
CA PRO A 36 -5.00 0.21 -13.95
C PRO A 36 -6.37 -0.21 -14.51
N SER A 37 -7.40 0.59 -14.31
CA SER A 37 -8.79 0.35 -14.76
C SER A 37 -8.86 0.12 -16.27
N ALA A 38 -8.11 0.89 -17.06
CA ALA A 38 -8.05 0.72 -18.52
C ALA A 38 -7.40 -0.60 -18.91
N PHE A 39 -6.42 -1.09 -18.15
CA PHE A 39 -5.81 -2.40 -18.36
C PHE A 39 -6.82 -3.53 -18.05
N ILE A 40 -7.52 -3.45 -16.92
CA ILE A 40 -8.60 -4.39 -16.57
C ILE A 40 -9.67 -4.41 -17.67
N LYS A 41 -10.09 -3.24 -18.16
CA LYS A 41 -11.06 -3.11 -19.25
C LYS A 41 -10.57 -3.79 -20.54
N LEU A 42 -9.29 -3.66 -20.88
CA LEU A 42 -8.69 -4.34 -22.03
C LEU A 42 -8.72 -5.87 -21.85
N LEU A 43 -8.34 -6.37 -20.67
CA LEU A 43 -8.34 -7.82 -20.38
C LEU A 43 -9.74 -8.43 -20.45
N ASN A 44 -10.77 -7.66 -20.06
CA ASN A 44 -12.17 -8.07 -20.14
C ASN A 44 -12.78 -7.91 -21.56
N GLY A 45 -11.95 -7.78 -22.60
CA GLY A 45 -12.39 -7.67 -24.00
C GLY A 45 -12.96 -6.30 -24.38
N GLY A 46 -12.89 -5.32 -23.48
CA GLY A 46 -13.26 -3.94 -23.75
C GLY A 46 -12.22 -3.23 -24.61
N ARG A 47 -12.61 -2.06 -25.15
CA ARG A 47 -11.72 -1.18 -25.91
C ARG A 47 -11.54 0.15 -25.15
N PRO A 48 -10.54 0.26 -24.24
CA PRO A 48 -10.26 1.54 -23.58
C PRO A 48 -9.84 2.59 -24.61
N ALA A 49 -10.28 3.83 -24.42
CA ALA A 49 -9.91 4.94 -25.29
C ALA A 49 -8.50 5.43 -24.93
N VAL A 50 -7.48 4.76 -25.48
CA VAL A 50 -6.07 5.06 -25.20
C VAL A 50 -5.44 5.71 -26.42
N MET A 51 -4.93 6.93 -26.23
CA MET A 51 -4.05 7.57 -27.21
C MET A 51 -2.59 7.32 -26.85
N LYS A 52 -1.67 7.46 -27.81
CA LYS A 52 -0.23 7.40 -27.53
C LYS A 52 0.10 8.50 -26.50
N PRO A 53 0.58 8.15 -25.30
CA PRO A 53 0.84 9.12 -24.26
C PRO A 53 2.10 9.94 -24.59
N ALA A 54 2.16 11.18 -24.07
CA ALA A 54 3.33 12.05 -24.26
C ALA A 54 4.53 11.57 -23.42
N LYS A 55 4.27 11.08 -22.20
CA LYS A 55 5.25 10.43 -21.34
C LYS A 55 4.77 9.02 -20.97
N GLU A 56 5.72 8.16 -20.65
CA GLU A 56 5.43 6.78 -20.24
C GLU A 56 4.47 6.70 -19.03
N ILE A 57 4.69 7.55 -18.01
CA ILE A 57 3.85 7.61 -16.79
C ILE A 57 2.38 7.96 -17.08
N ASP A 58 2.11 8.61 -18.21
CA ASP A 58 0.75 8.99 -18.61
C ASP A 58 0.01 7.83 -19.32
N ASN A 59 0.63 6.67 -19.49
CA ASN A 59 0.00 5.50 -20.10
C ASN A 59 -1.06 4.88 -19.17
N PRO A 60 -2.36 4.98 -19.48
CA PRO A 60 -3.42 4.48 -18.60
C PRO A 60 -3.48 2.94 -18.56
N LEU A 61 -2.83 2.23 -19.49
CA LEU A 61 -2.71 0.77 -19.45
C LEU A 61 -1.56 0.30 -18.56
N ALA A 62 -0.59 1.15 -18.28
CA ALA A 62 0.57 0.80 -17.49
C ALA A 62 0.45 1.34 -16.06
N TYR A 63 0.05 2.59 -15.89
CA TYR A 63 0.09 3.25 -14.58
C TYR A 63 -1.32 3.54 -14.07
N ARG A 64 -1.50 3.39 -12.76
CA ARG A 64 -2.73 3.80 -12.06
C ARG A 64 -2.74 5.32 -11.86
N PHE A 65 -3.89 5.86 -11.50
CA PHE A 65 -4.06 7.21 -11.02
C PHE A 65 -3.10 7.50 -9.87
N THR A 66 -3.03 6.58 -8.91
CA THR A 66 -2.08 6.59 -7.79
C THR A 66 -0.62 6.69 -8.22
N ASP A 67 -0.18 5.91 -9.21
CA ASP A 67 1.23 5.92 -9.62
C ASP A 67 1.60 7.26 -10.29
N ARG A 68 0.67 7.81 -11.09
CA ARG A 68 0.80 9.15 -11.68
C ARG A 68 0.85 10.24 -10.61
N GLU A 69 0.05 10.09 -9.56
CA GLU A 69 0.05 11.00 -8.43
C GLU A 69 1.37 10.95 -7.66
N MET A 70 1.92 9.76 -7.40
CA MET A 70 3.24 9.63 -6.75
C MET A 70 4.32 10.34 -7.56
N TYR A 71 4.29 10.19 -8.89
CA TYR A 71 5.20 10.89 -9.77
C TYR A 71 5.00 12.41 -9.74
N ARG A 72 3.75 12.89 -9.67
CA ARG A 72 3.43 14.32 -9.60
C ARG A 72 3.91 14.95 -8.28
N VAL A 73 3.70 14.27 -7.15
CA VAL A 73 3.99 14.79 -5.81
C VAL A 73 5.47 14.65 -5.46
N PHE A 74 6.09 13.52 -5.78
CA PHE A 74 7.45 13.19 -5.33
C PHE A 74 8.49 13.18 -6.45
N GLY A 75 8.08 13.25 -7.73
CA GLY A 75 8.97 12.99 -8.86
C GLY A 75 9.42 11.53 -8.96
N LYS A 76 8.88 10.64 -8.12
CA LYS A 76 9.23 9.21 -8.06
C LYS A 76 8.17 8.38 -8.75
N LYS A 77 8.60 7.53 -9.68
CA LYS A 77 7.72 6.59 -10.36
C LYS A 77 7.56 5.33 -9.52
N ALA A 78 6.38 5.10 -8.96
CA ALA A 78 6.03 3.82 -8.36
C ALA A 78 6.08 2.71 -9.43
N LEU A 79 6.47 1.50 -9.03
CA LEU A 79 6.54 0.37 -9.95
C LEU A 79 5.12 -0.05 -10.35
N SER A 80 4.89 -0.21 -11.64
CA SER A 80 3.62 -0.62 -12.21
C SER A 80 3.41 -2.13 -12.10
N ALA A 81 2.25 -2.54 -11.60
CA ALA A 81 1.84 -3.94 -11.56
C ALA A 81 1.67 -4.57 -12.96
N ALA A 82 1.26 -3.78 -13.95
CA ALA A 82 0.96 -4.25 -15.31
C ALA A 82 2.18 -4.20 -16.25
N TYR A 83 3.15 -3.33 -15.97
CA TYR A 83 4.22 -2.99 -16.90
C TYR A 83 5.62 -3.33 -16.38
N ASP A 84 5.87 -3.14 -15.08
CA ASP A 84 7.17 -3.43 -14.48
C ASP A 84 7.26 -4.91 -14.04
N ARG A 85 8.48 -5.38 -13.73
CA ARG A 85 8.75 -6.77 -13.31
C ARG A 85 8.33 -7.08 -11.87
N ILE A 86 7.13 -6.65 -11.48
CA ILE A 86 6.57 -6.86 -10.13
C ILE A 86 5.20 -7.56 -10.13
N GLY A 87 4.72 -8.02 -11.29
CA GLY A 87 3.41 -8.68 -11.41
C GLY A 87 3.22 -9.85 -10.45
N ASN A 88 4.26 -10.67 -10.20
CA ASN A 88 4.18 -11.76 -9.23
C ASN A 88 3.95 -11.27 -7.79
N ASN A 89 4.62 -10.20 -7.38
CA ASN A 89 4.47 -9.64 -6.03
C ASN A 89 3.10 -8.97 -5.87
N ALA A 90 2.67 -8.22 -6.91
CA ALA A 90 1.37 -7.58 -6.92
C ALA A 90 0.23 -8.60 -6.84
N THR A 91 0.23 -9.65 -7.66
CA THR A 91 -0.82 -10.68 -7.63
C THR A 91 -0.80 -11.51 -6.35
N ALA A 92 0.38 -11.80 -5.78
CA ALA A 92 0.49 -12.44 -4.47
C ALA A 92 -0.14 -11.58 -3.38
N ALA A 93 0.17 -10.28 -3.35
CA ALA A 93 -0.42 -9.33 -2.40
C ALA A 93 -1.95 -9.29 -2.54
N MET A 94 -2.48 -9.09 -3.76
CA MET A 94 -3.93 -9.09 -4.02
C MET A 94 -4.63 -10.38 -3.58
N LEU A 95 -3.99 -11.53 -3.80
CA LEU A 95 -4.52 -12.82 -3.37
C LEU A 95 -4.55 -12.94 -1.83
N HIS A 96 -3.47 -12.52 -1.17
CA HIS A 96 -3.38 -12.55 0.29
C HIS A 96 -4.36 -11.59 0.95
N THR A 97 -4.48 -10.36 0.45
CA THR A 97 -5.46 -9.40 0.97
C THR A 97 -6.87 -9.95 0.84
N ARG A 98 -7.19 -10.56 -0.31
CA ARG A 98 -8.50 -11.20 -0.51
C ARG A 98 -8.75 -12.33 0.48
N LEU A 99 -7.75 -13.19 0.71
CA LEU A 99 -7.84 -14.27 1.67
C LEU A 99 -8.10 -13.73 3.09
N TRP A 100 -7.42 -12.67 3.51
CA TRP A 100 -7.60 -12.11 4.86
C TRP A 100 -8.93 -11.36 5.02
N GLN A 101 -9.48 -10.79 3.95
CA GLN A 101 -10.86 -10.28 3.95
C GLN A 101 -11.85 -11.43 4.23
N GLU A 102 -11.63 -12.61 3.63
CA GLU A 102 -12.52 -13.77 3.75
C GLU A 102 -12.35 -14.53 5.09
N GLU A 103 -11.12 -14.70 5.58
CA GLU A 103 -10.82 -15.46 6.79
C GLU A 103 -10.96 -14.64 8.07
N HIS A 104 -10.67 -13.33 8.01
CA HIS A 104 -10.47 -12.49 9.19
C HIS A 104 -11.27 -11.18 9.17
N GLU A 105 -12.12 -10.99 8.16
CA GLU A 105 -13.00 -9.82 8.00
C GLU A 105 -12.24 -8.48 7.85
N PHE A 106 -11.01 -8.52 7.34
CA PHE A 106 -10.30 -7.28 7.00
C PHE A 106 -11.05 -6.47 5.94
N LYS A 107 -10.84 -5.14 5.95
CA LYS A 107 -11.22 -4.21 4.89
C LYS A 107 -9.98 -3.70 4.19
N THR A 108 -10.00 -3.66 2.86
CA THR A 108 -8.90 -3.14 2.06
C THR A 108 -9.27 -1.76 1.55
N TYR A 109 -8.65 -0.72 2.08
CA TYR A 109 -8.95 0.64 1.66
C TYR A 109 -8.05 1.08 0.50
N PRO A 110 -8.59 1.86 -0.47
CA PRO A 110 -9.96 2.40 -0.54
C PRO A 110 -10.93 1.55 -1.38
N PHE A 111 -10.65 0.27 -1.64
CA PHE A 111 -11.55 -0.60 -2.40
C PHE A 111 -12.88 -0.82 -1.68
N ASP A 112 -12.79 -1.05 -0.37
CA ASP A 112 -13.93 -1.09 0.54
C ASP A 112 -14.27 0.34 1.03
N ASP A 113 -15.57 0.64 1.16
CA ASP A 113 -16.02 1.90 1.75
C ASP A 113 -15.69 1.92 3.26
N PRO A 114 -15.15 3.02 3.80
CA PRO A 114 -14.74 3.07 5.20
C PRO A 114 -15.90 3.27 6.17
N TRP A 115 -15.92 2.50 7.27
CA TRP A 115 -16.89 2.59 8.36
C TRP A 115 -16.19 2.92 9.68
N ALA A 116 -16.92 3.53 10.63
CA ALA A 116 -16.34 3.95 11.91
C ALA A 116 -15.98 2.76 12.81
N GLU A 117 -16.64 1.63 12.59
CA GLU A 117 -16.50 0.39 13.33
C GLU A 117 -15.40 -0.53 12.76
N ASP A 118 -14.82 -0.19 11.61
CA ASP A 118 -13.78 -1.01 10.98
C ASP A 118 -12.51 -1.01 11.86
N ASN A 119 -12.15 -2.17 12.40
CA ASN A 119 -11.00 -2.38 13.28
C ASN A 119 -9.90 -3.27 12.68
N LYS A 120 -10.09 -3.79 11.46
CA LYS A 120 -9.12 -4.62 10.73
C LYS A 120 -8.95 -4.09 9.33
N ILE A 121 -7.86 -3.40 9.07
CA ILE A 121 -7.68 -2.59 7.86
C ILE A 121 -6.39 -2.99 7.15
N ILE A 122 -6.46 -3.04 5.82
CA ILE A 122 -5.32 -3.22 4.92
C ILE A 122 -5.19 -1.96 4.07
N ILE A 123 -3.97 -1.44 3.97
CA ILE A 123 -3.64 -0.28 3.14
C ILE A 123 -2.42 -0.58 2.27
N GLU A 124 -2.40 -0.04 1.06
CA GLU A 124 -1.22 -0.02 0.20
C GLU A 124 -0.29 1.12 0.63
N VAL A 125 1.01 0.82 0.75
CA VAL A 125 2.05 1.78 1.15
C VAL A 125 3.25 1.64 0.24
N TYR A 126 4.14 2.65 0.23
CA TYR A 126 5.34 2.61 -0.61
C TYR A 126 6.57 3.11 0.14
N PRO A 127 7.38 2.20 0.72
CA PRO A 127 8.56 2.53 1.53
C PRO A 127 9.58 3.43 0.83
N ALA A 128 9.69 3.32 -0.49
CA ALA A 128 10.62 4.13 -1.28
C ALA A 128 10.35 5.65 -1.21
N LEU A 129 9.16 6.08 -0.78
CA LEU A 129 8.82 7.51 -0.68
C LEU A 129 9.58 8.22 0.45
N VAL A 130 9.82 7.53 1.58
CA VAL A 130 10.46 8.11 2.78
C VAL A 130 11.98 7.93 2.82
N LYS A 131 12.55 7.37 1.74
CA LYS A 131 13.99 7.19 1.54
C LYS A 131 14.49 8.16 0.48
N GLU A 132 15.67 8.73 0.63
CA GLU A 132 16.29 9.54 -0.43
C GLU A 132 16.66 8.67 -1.65
N LYS A 133 17.33 7.53 -1.40
CA LYS A 133 17.60 6.47 -2.39
C LYS A 133 17.21 5.09 -1.87
N ARG A 134 17.18 4.11 -2.78
CA ARG A 134 16.70 2.74 -2.51
C ARG A 134 17.31 2.07 -1.27
N PHE A 135 18.60 2.25 -1.04
CA PHE A 135 19.38 1.62 0.03
C PHE A 135 19.75 2.57 1.17
N GLU A 136 19.13 3.75 1.21
CA GLU A 136 19.39 4.74 2.25
C GLU A 136 18.38 4.62 3.38
N GLU A 137 18.75 5.16 4.53
CA GLU A 137 17.87 5.22 5.70
C GLU A 137 16.64 6.11 5.42
N VAL A 138 15.59 5.93 6.22
CA VAL A 138 14.46 6.85 6.24
C VAL A 138 14.89 8.27 6.63
N HIS A 139 14.10 9.26 6.24
CA HIS A 139 14.26 10.63 6.75
C HIS A 139 14.31 10.67 8.28
N ASN A 140 15.13 11.58 8.83
CA ASN A 140 15.48 11.64 10.26
C ASN A 140 14.27 11.60 11.22
N TYR A 141 13.14 12.20 10.83
CA TYR A 141 11.93 12.26 11.68
C TYR A 141 11.25 10.90 11.89
N LEU A 142 11.58 9.87 11.08
CA LEU A 142 11.07 8.51 11.28
C LEU A 142 12.07 7.59 11.97
N ARG A 143 13.35 7.97 12.01
CA ARG A 143 14.45 7.11 12.48
C ARG A 143 14.27 6.67 13.93
N GLU A 144 13.67 7.50 14.78
CA GLU A 144 13.45 7.20 16.20
C GLU A 144 12.49 6.02 16.45
N PHE A 145 11.64 5.69 15.47
CA PHE A 145 10.68 4.60 15.57
C PHE A 145 11.22 3.25 15.08
N PHE A 146 12.47 3.22 14.57
CA PHE A 146 13.06 1.99 14.05
C PHE A 146 13.69 1.13 15.14
N PRO A 147 13.52 -0.20 15.08
CA PRO A 147 14.21 -1.09 15.98
C PRO A 147 15.71 -1.15 15.62
N SER A 148 16.57 -1.18 16.65
CA SER A 148 18.03 -1.11 16.50
C SER A 148 18.66 -2.31 15.80
N ASN A 149 17.92 -3.41 15.63
CA ASN A 149 18.38 -4.66 15.02
C ASN A 149 18.04 -4.78 13.53
N THR A 150 17.52 -3.73 12.89
CA THR A 150 17.24 -3.71 11.44
C THR A 150 18.26 -2.88 10.68
N ALA A 151 18.66 -3.35 9.50
CA ALA A 151 19.66 -2.70 8.66
C ALA A 151 19.02 -2.14 7.38
N SER A 152 19.34 -0.90 7.04
CA SER A 152 18.85 -0.27 5.81
C SER A 152 19.20 -1.09 4.56
N GLY A 153 18.30 -1.07 3.57
CA GLY A 153 18.44 -1.81 2.32
C GLY A 153 18.04 -3.29 2.39
N THR A 154 17.47 -3.75 3.52
CA THR A 154 16.95 -5.11 3.69
C THR A 154 15.42 -5.14 3.61
N ASP A 155 14.85 -6.28 3.23
CA ASP A 155 13.39 -6.47 3.19
C ASP A 155 12.76 -6.28 4.59
N ALA A 156 13.48 -6.67 5.65
CA ALA A 156 13.04 -6.45 7.03
C ALA A 156 12.94 -4.96 7.39
N TYR A 157 13.87 -4.13 6.87
CA TYR A 157 13.82 -2.68 7.08
C TYR A 157 12.66 -2.03 6.33
N ASP A 158 12.42 -2.46 5.09
CA ASP A 158 11.27 -1.98 4.32
C ASP A 158 9.94 -2.43 4.95
N ALA A 159 9.87 -3.63 5.55
CA ALA A 159 8.73 -4.07 6.35
C ALA A 159 8.51 -3.19 7.61
N CYS A 160 9.57 -2.72 8.29
CA CYS A 160 9.45 -1.76 9.37
C CYS A 160 8.89 -0.41 8.89
N ILE A 161 9.28 0.06 7.69
CA ILE A 161 8.67 1.25 7.09
C ILE A 161 7.17 1.04 6.87
N CYS A 162 6.76 -0.13 6.35
CA CYS A 162 5.34 -0.45 6.17
C CYS A 162 4.56 -0.45 7.50
N ALA A 163 5.16 -0.99 8.57
CA ALA A 163 4.56 -0.96 9.90
C ALA A 163 4.39 0.47 10.42
N ILE A 164 5.35 1.37 10.18
CA ILE A 164 5.24 2.78 10.55
C ILE A 164 4.10 3.48 9.79
N TYR A 165 3.93 3.18 8.50
CA TYR A 165 2.75 3.65 7.77
C TYR A 165 1.44 3.15 8.40
N ALA A 166 1.35 1.86 8.71
CA ALA A 166 0.18 1.27 9.35
C ALA A 166 -0.14 1.93 10.71
N ILE A 167 0.88 2.17 11.53
CA ILE A 167 0.75 2.91 12.80
C ILE A 167 0.29 4.34 12.54
N ALA A 168 0.90 5.07 11.60
CA ALA A 168 0.52 6.44 11.28
C ALA A 168 -0.95 6.55 10.81
N PHE A 169 -1.41 5.57 10.03
CA PHE A 169 -2.81 5.45 9.63
C PHE A 169 -3.72 5.34 10.85
N GLY A 170 -3.47 4.37 11.74
CA GLY A 170 -4.29 4.15 12.93
C GLY A 170 -4.24 5.30 13.95
N MET A 171 -3.12 6.01 14.04
CA MET A 171 -2.94 7.11 15.00
C MET A 171 -3.54 8.44 14.55
N SER A 172 -3.89 8.59 13.26
CA SER A 172 -4.57 9.77 12.72
C SER A 172 -3.93 11.11 13.13
N GLY A 173 -2.59 11.21 13.08
CA GLY A 173 -1.87 12.45 13.35
C GLY A 173 -1.46 12.71 14.79
N LYS A 174 -1.75 11.79 15.74
CA LYS A 174 -1.48 12.01 17.17
C LYS A 174 0.01 11.94 17.55
N VAL A 175 0.75 10.97 17.00
CA VAL A 175 2.19 10.77 17.30
C VAL A 175 3.00 10.82 16.01
N LEU A 176 2.56 10.12 14.98
CA LEU A 176 3.09 10.25 13.62
C LEU A 176 2.22 11.21 12.80
N PRO A 177 2.80 11.94 11.82
CA PRO A 177 2.03 12.78 10.91
C PRO A 177 0.93 11.98 10.20
N SER A 178 -0.23 12.60 9.99
CA SER A 178 -1.32 11.95 9.25
C SER A 178 -0.89 11.61 7.82
N LEU A 179 -1.26 10.41 7.38
CA LEU A 179 -1.06 10.02 5.99
C LEU A 179 -2.03 10.76 5.08
N GLN A 180 -1.56 11.08 3.88
CA GLN A 180 -2.42 11.56 2.82
C GLN A 180 -3.21 10.37 2.25
N GLY A 181 -4.51 10.35 2.56
CA GLY A 181 -5.48 9.45 1.95
C GLY A 181 -5.85 9.86 0.51
N PRO A 182 -6.74 9.10 -0.14
CA PRO A 182 -7.16 9.39 -1.50
C PRO A 182 -7.85 10.76 -1.63
N PRO A 183 -7.68 11.45 -2.78
CA PRO A 183 -8.35 12.71 -3.03
C PRO A 183 -9.86 12.53 -3.21
N THR A 184 -10.64 13.48 -2.68
CA THR A 184 -12.10 13.39 -2.64
C THR A 184 -12.78 13.58 -4.01
N ASP A 185 -12.08 14.15 -4.98
CA ASP A 185 -12.58 14.44 -6.34
C ASP A 185 -12.25 13.34 -7.36
N ARG A 186 -11.61 12.24 -6.93
CA ARG A 186 -11.23 11.10 -7.78
C ARG A 186 -11.59 9.75 -7.13
N LYS A 187 -12.66 9.74 -6.32
CA LYS A 187 -13.09 8.57 -5.52
C LYS A 187 -13.29 7.30 -6.34
N GLU A 188 -13.90 7.38 -7.51
CA GLU A 188 -14.14 6.21 -8.35
C GLU A 188 -12.83 5.62 -8.89
N GLU A 189 -11.92 6.46 -9.40
CA GLU A 189 -10.63 6.00 -9.93
C GLU A 189 -9.78 5.31 -8.85
N VAL A 190 -9.72 5.89 -7.64
CA VAL A 190 -8.98 5.27 -6.53
C VAL A 190 -9.67 4.02 -6.00
N LYS A 191 -11.00 3.94 -6.04
CA LYS A 191 -11.75 2.75 -5.61
C LYS A 191 -11.55 1.59 -6.58
N GLU A 192 -11.38 1.87 -7.87
CA GLU A 192 -11.09 0.86 -8.89
C GLU A 192 -9.62 0.42 -8.92
N GLU A 193 -8.68 1.35 -8.70
CA GLU A 193 -7.25 1.11 -8.93
C GLU A 193 -6.41 0.97 -7.64
N GLY A 194 -6.92 1.46 -6.51
CA GLY A 194 -6.23 1.52 -5.22
C GLY A 194 -5.49 2.83 -4.96
N TRP A 195 -4.98 2.98 -3.73
CA TRP A 195 -4.27 4.18 -3.26
C TRP A 195 -3.04 3.86 -2.42
N ILE A 196 -1.88 4.41 -2.80
CA ILE A 196 -0.69 4.42 -1.95
C ILE A 196 -0.87 5.51 -0.89
N TYR A 197 -0.98 5.13 0.38
CA TYR A 197 -0.96 6.08 1.48
C TYR A 197 0.47 6.57 1.72
N TYR A 198 0.66 7.88 1.85
CA TYR A 198 1.99 8.49 1.96
C TYR A 198 2.04 9.62 3.00
N PHE A 199 3.23 9.88 3.54
CA PHE A 199 3.49 11.11 4.31
C PHE A 199 3.66 12.28 3.35
N LYS A 200 3.00 13.42 3.62
CA LYS A 200 3.19 14.61 2.80
C LYS A 200 4.67 15.03 2.81
N PRO A 201 5.24 15.41 1.66
CA PRO A 201 6.53 16.11 1.65
C PRO A 201 6.46 17.36 2.53
N ASN A 202 7.51 17.62 3.29
CA ASN A 202 7.69 18.88 4.04
C ASN A 202 7.98 20.05 3.09
#